data_AF-A0A1Y2I8X4-F1
#
_entry.id   AF-A0A1Y2I8X4-F1
#
_cell.length_a   1.000
_cell.length_b   1.000
_cell.length_c   1.000
_cell.angle_alpha   90.00
_cell.angle_beta   90.00
_cell.angle_gamma   90.00
#
_symmetry.space_group_name_H-M   'P 1'
#
loop_
_entity.id
_entity.type
_entity.pdbx_description
1 polymer ?
#
loop_
_entity_poly.entity_id
_entity_poly.type
_entity_poly.pdbx_seq_one_letter_code
_entity_poly.pdbx_strand_id
1 'polypeptide(L)'
;MRAKSAVLNSISTVLETGHRAIVNAVTWRIGPDCFNLLCASNEETVASDQAQTMIHKVPIDPVKGRKLLSSWEDTPDLPQEETFSTHASQLGSILAYIFGQNRSQEADTVIYRDLALFIERRARFNIVGRITYVKTIWEDCPSKTMRTWYETHTVLSSTVEFPYLVPALIKLLAEHNLHPEPVQLKRYTLTSSNALDWLDVLEKTLSDITQAYGNTQVAPSSEQTLRANEAIENLYTLLRSNLSGALIQHDVHTALARTYRGCGELEQRKLDSIGESGMKGSGLQIPAVSVQDDPDVDEHGK
;
A
#
# COMPACT_ATOMS: atom_id res chain seq x y z
N MET A 1 17.96 7.38 1.50
CA MET A 1 17.38 6.44 0.52
C MET A 1 16.08 5.79 0.99
N ARG A 2 16.01 5.25 2.22
CA ARG A 2 14.80 4.55 2.76
C ARG A 2 13.52 5.39 2.85
N ALA A 3 13.59 6.63 3.34
CA ALA A 3 12.41 7.53 3.41
C ALA A 3 11.85 7.87 2.02
N LYS A 4 12.73 8.03 1.01
CA LYS A 4 12.34 8.34 -0.37
C LYS A 4 11.56 7.21 -1.04
N SER A 5 11.96 5.95 -0.81
CA SER A 5 11.25 4.77 -1.34
C SER A 5 9.92 4.53 -0.60
N ALA A 6 9.86 4.77 0.71
CA ALA A 6 8.60 4.69 1.46
C ALA A 6 7.57 5.71 0.98
N VAL A 7 8.01 6.96 0.72
CA VAL A 7 7.16 8.01 0.16
C VAL A 7 6.67 7.65 -1.25
N LEU A 8 7.54 7.08 -2.11
CA LEU A 8 7.15 6.65 -3.45
C LEU A 8 6.08 5.56 -3.45
N ASN A 9 6.25 4.51 -2.64
CA ASN A 9 5.27 3.43 -2.54
C ASN A 9 3.93 3.93 -1.98
N SER A 10 3.98 4.88 -1.06
CA SER A 10 2.80 5.51 -0.48
C SER A 10 2.05 6.36 -1.52
N ILE A 11 2.78 7.10 -2.36
CA ILE A 11 2.21 7.86 -3.48
C ILE A 11 1.58 6.93 -4.51
N SER A 12 2.26 5.83 -4.89
CA SER A 12 1.73 4.81 -5.78
C SER A 12 0.37 4.30 -5.30
N THR A 13 0.31 3.91 -4.02
CA THR A 13 -0.90 3.37 -3.39
C THR A 13 -2.06 4.37 -3.44
N VAL A 14 -1.79 5.68 -3.30
CA VAL A 14 -2.81 6.73 -3.40
C VAL A 14 -3.23 7.00 -4.85
N LEU A 15 -2.33 6.87 -5.82
CA LEU A 15 -2.68 7.11 -7.24
C LEU A 15 -3.48 5.95 -7.83
N GLU A 16 -3.25 4.73 -7.36
CA GLU A 16 -4.02 3.54 -7.73
C GLU A 16 -5.49 3.59 -7.25
N THR A 17 -5.84 4.41 -6.25
CA THR A 17 -7.23 4.50 -5.76
C THR A 17 -8.17 5.06 -6.81
N GLY A 18 -7.66 5.62 -7.91
CA GLY A 18 -8.47 6.12 -9.01
C GLY A 18 -9.14 5.09 -9.91
N HIS A 19 -9.08 3.78 -9.57
CA HIS A 19 -9.82 2.66 -10.18
C HIS A 19 -9.62 2.42 -11.70
N ARG A 20 -8.97 3.33 -12.44
CA ARG A 20 -8.74 3.22 -13.89
C ARG A 20 -7.26 3.12 -14.27
N ALA A 21 -6.35 3.13 -13.30
CA ALA A 21 -4.93 3.18 -13.59
C ALA A 21 -4.16 2.27 -12.62
N ILE A 22 -3.50 1.25 -13.16
CA ILE A 22 -2.52 0.43 -12.42
C ILE A 22 -1.23 1.26 -12.41
N VAL A 23 -1.24 2.35 -11.62
CA VAL A 23 -0.16 3.34 -11.66
C VAL A 23 0.90 3.03 -10.61
N ASN A 24 2.04 2.55 -11.07
CA ASN A 24 3.25 2.49 -10.24
C ASN A 24 4.01 3.82 -10.31
N ALA A 25 4.23 4.46 -9.15
CA ALA A 25 5.10 5.62 -9.06
C ALA A 25 6.57 5.17 -9.14
N VAL A 26 7.21 5.34 -10.31
CA VAL A 26 8.53 4.79 -10.63
C VAL A 26 9.66 5.69 -10.13
N THR A 27 9.60 6.99 -10.42
CA THR A 27 10.66 7.95 -10.06
C THR A 27 10.06 9.34 -9.80
N TRP A 28 10.85 10.20 -9.14
CA TRP A 28 10.44 11.60 -8.96
C TRP A 28 11.60 12.58 -8.97
N ARG A 29 11.31 13.82 -9.38
CA ARG A 29 12.19 14.98 -9.23
C ARG A 29 11.40 16.14 -8.65
N ILE A 30 11.84 16.64 -7.50
CA ILE A 30 11.36 17.90 -6.92
C ILE A 30 12.29 19.00 -7.38
N GLY A 31 11.72 19.96 -8.12
CA GLY A 31 12.29 21.28 -8.33
C GLY A 31 11.62 22.31 -7.43
N PRO A 32 12.15 23.54 -7.38
CA PRO A 32 11.56 24.64 -6.60
C PRO A 32 10.12 24.97 -7.02
N ASP A 33 9.76 24.76 -8.29
CA ASP A 33 8.45 25.17 -8.84
C ASP A 33 7.62 24.00 -9.39
N CYS A 34 8.14 22.77 -9.35
CA CYS A 34 7.44 21.62 -9.92
C CYS A 34 7.83 20.30 -9.25
N PHE A 35 6.85 19.39 -9.21
CA PHE A 35 7.05 18.00 -8.88
C PHE A 35 6.83 17.17 -10.13
N ASN A 36 7.87 16.45 -10.56
CA ASN A 36 7.75 15.47 -11.62
C ASN A 36 7.63 14.09 -10.97
N LEU A 37 6.50 13.41 -11.17
CA LEU A 37 6.33 12.02 -10.82
C LEU A 37 6.21 11.21 -12.10
N LEU A 38 7.06 10.21 -12.29
CA LEU A 38 6.90 9.24 -13.38
C LEU A 38 5.96 8.14 -12.89
N CYS A 39 4.82 8.05 -13.54
CA CYS A 39 3.78 7.04 -13.32
C CYS A 39 3.77 6.08 -14.51
N ALA A 40 3.82 4.76 -14.28
CA ALA A 40 3.56 3.78 -15.31
C ALA A 40 2.17 3.20 -15.10
N SER A 41 1.26 3.35 -16.07
CA SER A 41 -0.17 3.03 -15.93
C SER A 41 -0.57 1.56 -16.07
N ASN A 42 0.37 0.68 -16.44
CA ASN A 42 0.25 -0.78 -16.40
C ASN A 42 1.62 -1.42 -16.80
N GLU A 43 2.16 -2.34 -15.99
CA GLU A 43 3.38 -3.10 -16.34
C GLU A 43 3.14 -4.08 -17.51
N GLU A 44 1.91 -4.56 -17.73
CA GLU A 44 1.57 -5.43 -18.86
C GLU A 44 1.52 -4.68 -20.20
N THR A 45 1.15 -3.39 -20.23
CA THR A 45 1.25 -2.60 -21.47
C THR A 45 2.68 -2.33 -21.90
N VAL A 46 3.67 -2.51 -21.02
CA VAL A 46 5.09 -2.44 -21.39
C VAL A 46 5.49 -3.66 -22.23
N ALA A 47 4.77 -4.78 -22.13
CA ALA A 47 4.95 -5.95 -23.00
C ALA A 47 4.30 -5.78 -24.38
N SER A 48 3.50 -4.74 -24.59
CA SER A 48 3.07 -4.30 -25.92
C SER A 48 3.94 -3.12 -26.33
N ASP A 49 4.40 -3.05 -27.58
CA ASP A 49 5.13 -1.88 -28.13
C ASP A 49 4.29 -0.58 -28.20
N GLN A 50 3.21 -0.47 -27.43
CA GLN A 50 2.23 0.61 -27.41
C GLN A 50 2.18 1.38 -26.09
N ALA A 51 3.15 1.24 -25.19
CA ALA A 51 3.19 1.98 -23.93
C ALA A 51 3.28 3.51 -24.19
N GLN A 52 2.13 4.19 -24.17
CA GLN A 52 2.06 5.64 -24.30
C GLN A 52 2.52 6.31 -23.00
N THR A 53 3.61 7.06 -23.07
CA THR A 53 4.05 7.92 -21.96
C THR A 53 3.21 9.20 -21.98
N MET A 54 2.23 9.30 -21.08
CA MET A 54 1.44 10.52 -20.90
C MET A 54 2.07 11.40 -19.83
N ILE A 55 2.49 12.61 -20.21
CA ILE A 55 2.99 13.62 -19.28
C ILE A 55 1.83 14.50 -18.84
N HIS A 56 1.37 14.34 -17.60
CA HIS A 56 0.37 15.21 -17.00
C HIS A 56 1.01 16.31 -16.18
N LYS A 57 0.71 17.57 -16.51
CA LYS A 57 1.00 18.71 -15.65
C LYS A 57 -0.19 18.95 -14.74
N VAL A 58 0.06 18.89 -13.43
CA VAL A 58 -0.98 19.08 -12.42
C VAL A 58 -0.64 20.36 -11.64
N PRO A 59 -1.60 21.27 -11.41
CA PRO A 59 -1.34 22.48 -10.64
C PRO A 59 -0.95 22.12 -9.20
N ILE A 60 0.08 22.80 -8.68
CA ILE A 60 0.54 22.68 -7.29
C ILE A 60 0.47 24.04 -6.60
N ASP A 61 0.12 24.02 -5.31
CA ASP A 61 0.01 25.22 -4.47
C ASP A 61 0.51 24.88 -3.06
N PRO A 62 1.72 25.32 -2.67
CA PRO A 62 2.28 25.04 -1.34
C PRO A 62 1.41 25.55 -0.18
N VAL A 63 0.61 26.60 -0.37
CA VAL A 63 -0.28 27.13 0.67
C VAL A 63 -1.45 26.17 0.88
N LYS A 64 -2.04 25.66 -0.21
CA LYS A 64 -3.04 24.58 -0.14
C LYS A 64 -2.44 23.30 0.44
N GLY A 65 -1.20 22.96 0.05
CA GLY A 65 -0.46 21.82 0.59
C GLY A 65 -0.33 21.88 2.12
N ARG A 66 0.08 23.04 2.65
CA ARG A 66 0.10 23.27 4.11
C ARG A 66 -1.26 23.06 4.75
N LYS A 67 -2.31 23.64 4.16
CA LYS A 67 -3.68 23.53 4.69
C LYS A 67 -4.16 22.08 4.73
N LEU A 68 -4.01 21.37 3.61
CA LEU A 68 -4.36 19.95 3.47
C LEU A 68 -3.65 19.08 4.52
N LEU A 69 -2.37 19.35 4.76
CA LEU A 69 -1.60 18.63 5.77
C LEU A 69 -2.10 18.93 7.19
N SER A 70 -2.36 20.21 7.51
CA SER A 70 -2.84 20.60 8.84
C SER A 70 -4.27 20.19 9.15
N SER A 71 -5.09 19.92 8.13
CA SER A 71 -6.49 19.51 8.24
C SER A 71 -6.71 18.18 7.50
N TRP A 72 -5.76 17.25 7.63
CA TRP A 72 -5.82 15.97 6.93
C TRP A 72 -7.10 15.18 7.30
N GLU A 73 -7.58 15.35 8.53
CA GLU A 73 -8.80 14.71 9.04
C GLU A 73 -10.08 15.20 8.36
N ASP A 74 -10.13 16.48 8.02
CA ASP A 74 -11.28 17.12 7.36
C ASP A 74 -11.28 16.92 5.85
N THR A 75 -10.27 16.23 5.32
CA THR A 75 -10.15 16.06 3.87
C THR A 75 -11.25 15.11 3.38
N PRO A 76 -12.17 15.60 2.51
CA PRO A 76 -13.30 14.81 2.03
C PRO A 76 -12.82 13.74 1.05
N ASP A 77 -13.52 12.61 1.02
CA ASP A 77 -13.32 11.60 0.00
C ASP A 77 -13.63 12.16 -1.38
N LEU A 78 -12.82 11.76 -2.36
CA LEU A 78 -13.04 12.17 -3.74
C LEU A 78 -14.03 11.21 -4.40
N PRO A 79 -14.94 11.73 -5.25
CA PRO A 79 -15.74 10.90 -6.14
C PRO A 79 -14.81 10.07 -7.05
N GLN A 80 -15.19 8.82 -7.35
CA GLN A 80 -14.37 7.90 -8.17
C GLN A 80 -13.92 8.50 -9.52
N GLU A 81 -14.75 9.37 -10.11
CA GLU A 81 -14.54 9.98 -11.43
C GLU A 81 -13.47 11.09 -11.46
N GLU A 82 -13.09 11.67 -10.31
CA GLU A 82 -12.19 12.84 -10.22
C GLU A 82 -10.83 12.55 -9.55
N THR A 83 -10.52 11.27 -9.38
CA THR A 83 -9.51 10.77 -8.44
C THR A 83 -8.06 11.11 -8.82
N PHE A 84 -7.60 10.79 -10.02
CA PHE A 84 -6.16 10.82 -10.32
C PHE A 84 -5.55 12.23 -10.28
N SER A 85 -6.02 13.16 -11.13
CA SER A 85 -5.45 14.51 -11.22
C SER A 85 -5.57 15.28 -9.90
N THR A 86 -6.66 15.07 -9.18
CA THR A 86 -6.90 15.70 -7.87
C THR A 86 -5.98 15.12 -6.79
N HIS A 87 -5.82 13.79 -6.71
CA HIS A 87 -4.85 13.16 -5.81
C HIS A 87 -3.41 13.61 -6.10
N ALA A 88 -3.02 13.61 -7.38
CA ALA A 88 -1.72 14.09 -7.81
C ALA A 88 -1.49 15.57 -7.45
N SER A 89 -2.52 16.43 -7.61
CA SER A 89 -2.45 17.86 -7.25
C SER A 89 -2.28 18.06 -5.75
N GLN A 90 -3.07 17.35 -4.95
CA GLN A 90 -3.02 17.43 -3.49
C GLN A 90 -1.67 16.95 -2.96
N LEU A 91 -1.21 15.77 -3.42
CA LEU A 91 0.12 15.25 -3.05
C LEU A 91 1.24 16.19 -3.51
N GLY A 92 1.22 16.64 -4.76
CA GLY A 92 2.20 17.58 -5.28
C GLY A 92 2.25 18.88 -4.49
N SER A 93 1.10 19.41 -4.08
CA SER A 93 0.98 20.60 -3.24
C SER A 93 1.56 20.39 -1.84
N ILE A 94 1.26 19.26 -1.20
CA ILE A 94 1.81 18.91 0.12
C ILE A 94 3.33 18.74 0.03
N LEU A 95 3.84 18.03 -0.97
CA LEU A 95 5.28 17.85 -1.17
C LEU A 95 5.98 19.19 -1.46
N ALA A 96 5.41 20.03 -2.31
CA ALA A 96 5.94 21.37 -2.57
C ALA A 96 6.02 22.22 -1.29
N TYR A 97 5.03 22.11 -0.39
CA TYR A 97 5.11 22.70 0.93
C TYR A 97 6.28 22.12 1.74
N ILE A 98 6.33 20.80 1.92
CA ILE A 98 7.32 20.12 2.78
C ILE A 98 8.75 20.49 2.34
N PHE A 99 9.04 20.35 1.05
CA PHE A 99 10.38 20.52 0.50
C PHE A 99 10.74 21.97 0.11
N GLY A 100 9.77 22.87 0.07
CA GLY A 100 9.98 24.30 -0.22
C GLY A 100 10.47 25.14 0.96
N GLN A 101 10.70 24.55 2.14
CA GLN A 101 11.15 25.29 3.32
C GLN A 101 12.44 24.72 3.92
N ASN A 102 13.33 25.60 4.40
CA ASN A 102 14.42 25.24 5.30
C ASN A 102 13.86 25.05 6.71
N ARG A 103 13.76 23.81 7.20
CA ARG A 103 13.07 23.45 8.45
C ARG A 103 13.99 22.85 9.50
N SER A 104 13.54 22.91 10.76
CA SER A 104 14.14 22.22 11.91
C SER A 104 13.64 20.77 12.01
N GLN A 105 14.43 19.89 12.65
CA GLN A 105 14.13 18.44 12.77
C GLN A 105 12.83 18.11 13.53
N GLU A 106 12.41 18.91 14.50
CA GLU A 106 11.16 18.66 15.24
C GLU A 106 9.93 18.92 14.37
N ALA A 107 9.98 19.97 13.54
CA ALA A 107 8.91 20.26 12.58
C ALA A 107 8.76 19.11 11.56
N ASP A 108 9.87 18.48 11.18
CA ASP A 108 9.88 17.37 10.22
C ASP A 108 9.09 16.16 10.74
N THR A 109 9.19 15.82 12.03
CA THR A 109 8.53 14.61 12.57
C THR A 109 7.00 14.71 12.53
N VAL A 110 6.44 15.86 12.93
CA VAL A 110 4.99 16.11 12.87
C VAL A 110 4.49 16.12 11.42
N ILE A 111 5.24 16.77 10.54
CA ILE A 111 4.91 16.85 9.11
C ILE A 111 4.85 15.46 8.46
N TYR A 112 5.84 14.60 8.73
CA TYR A 112 5.87 13.27 8.13
C TYR A 112 4.77 12.36 8.69
N ARG A 113 4.43 12.50 9.97
CA ARG A 113 3.27 11.81 10.56
C ARG A 113 1.98 12.26 9.89
N ASP A 114 1.73 13.56 9.79
CA ASP A 114 0.50 14.09 9.19
C ASP A 114 0.41 13.73 7.70
N LEU A 115 1.54 13.64 7.00
CA LEU A 115 1.61 13.15 5.62
C LEU A 115 1.22 11.67 5.54
N ALA A 116 1.73 10.83 6.44
CA ALA A 116 1.37 9.42 6.50
C ALA A 116 -0.14 9.26 6.75
N LEU A 117 -0.71 9.97 7.72
CA LEU A 117 -2.14 9.96 8.03
C LEU A 117 -2.99 10.42 6.83
N PHE A 118 -2.56 11.47 6.12
CA PHE A 118 -3.21 11.90 4.88
C PHE A 118 -3.20 10.80 3.81
N ILE A 119 -2.05 10.20 3.55
CA ILE A 119 -1.90 9.13 2.54
C ILE A 119 -2.77 7.94 2.91
N GLU A 120 -2.68 7.45 4.14
CA GLU A 120 -3.41 6.26 4.58
C GLU A 120 -4.93 6.46 4.53
N ARG A 121 -5.42 7.65 4.94
CA ARG A 121 -6.83 8.03 4.79
C ARG A 121 -7.29 7.94 3.33
N ARG A 122 -6.47 8.47 2.40
CA ARG A 122 -6.75 8.43 0.95
C ARG A 122 -6.66 7.03 0.37
N ALA A 123 -5.71 6.23 0.84
CA ALA A 123 -5.39 4.89 0.34
C ALA A 123 -6.25 3.78 0.96
N ARG A 124 -7.13 4.07 1.92
CA ARG A 124 -7.85 3.05 2.71
C ARG A 124 -8.51 1.95 1.87
N PHE A 125 -9.11 2.32 0.73
CA PHE A 125 -9.80 1.35 -0.15
C PHE A 125 -8.80 0.33 -0.70
N ASN A 126 -7.63 0.80 -1.14
CA ASN A 126 -6.56 -0.07 -1.64
C ASN A 126 -5.91 -0.88 -0.52
N ILE A 127 -5.72 -0.29 0.67
CA ILE A 127 -5.15 -1.00 1.82
C ILE A 127 -6.07 -2.17 2.21
N VAL A 128 -7.35 -1.91 2.44
CA VAL A 128 -8.35 -2.94 2.79
C VAL A 128 -8.53 -3.93 1.64
N GLY A 129 -8.58 -3.46 0.40
CA GLY A 129 -8.68 -4.28 -0.80
C GLY A 129 -7.53 -5.25 -0.94
N ARG A 130 -6.28 -4.80 -0.74
CA ARG A 130 -5.07 -5.65 -0.78
C ARG A 130 -5.06 -6.67 0.34
N ILE A 131 -5.39 -6.30 1.57
CA ILE A 131 -5.48 -7.25 2.69
C ILE A 131 -6.56 -8.31 2.40
N THR A 132 -7.72 -7.89 1.87
CA THR A 132 -8.81 -8.81 1.51
C THR A 132 -8.40 -9.72 0.36
N TYR A 133 -7.77 -9.17 -0.68
CA TYR A 133 -7.26 -9.94 -1.82
C TYR A 133 -6.30 -11.04 -1.37
N VAL A 134 -5.31 -10.69 -0.55
CA VAL A 134 -4.35 -11.63 0.05
C VAL A 134 -5.06 -12.72 0.85
N LYS A 135 -6.04 -12.36 1.69
CA LYS A 135 -6.88 -13.32 2.41
C LYS A 135 -7.69 -14.25 1.47
N THR A 136 -8.06 -13.80 0.27
CA THR A 136 -8.83 -14.62 -0.67
C THR A 136 -7.97 -15.51 -1.58
N ILE A 137 -6.71 -15.16 -1.85
CA ILE A 137 -5.79 -16.02 -2.62
C ILE A 137 -5.45 -17.26 -1.80
N TRP A 138 -5.27 -17.07 -0.50
CA TRP A 138 -4.98 -18.15 0.42
C TRP A 138 -6.30 -18.79 0.86
N GLU A 139 -6.72 -19.86 0.18
CA GLU A 139 -7.96 -20.61 0.45
C GLU A 139 -8.14 -20.92 1.95
N ASP A 140 -7.04 -21.32 2.62
CA ASP A 140 -6.88 -21.27 4.07
C ASP A 140 -5.90 -20.14 4.44
N CYS A 141 -6.15 -19.42 5.54
CA CYS A 141 -5.23 -18.37 6.01
C CYS A 141 -3.85 -18.97 6.39
N PRO A 142 -2.71 -18.43 5.94
CA PRO A 142 -1.37 -18.95 6.29
C PRO A 142 -1.14 -19.08 7.79
N SER A 143 -1.76 -18.20 8.59
CA SER A 143 -1.67 -18.28 10.04
C SER A 143 -2.30 -19.55 10.62
N LYS A 144 -3.40 -20.05 10.03
CA LYS A 144 -4.03 -21.33 10.42
C LYS A 144 -3.10 -22.52 10.13
N THR A 145 -2.45 -22.51 8.98
CA THR A 145 -1.45 -23.52 8.59
C THR A 145 -0.25 -23.49 9.53
N MET A 146 0.28 -22.30 9.83
CA MET A 146 1.39 -22.14 10.79
C MET A 146 0.98 -22.60 12.20
N ARG A 147 -0.23 -22.26 12.66
CA ARG A 147 -0.77 -22.68 13.96
C ARG A 147 -0.81 -24.20 14.08
N THR A 148 -1.44 -24.88 13.13
CA THR A 148 -1.53 -26.35 13.08
C THR A 148 -0.14 -27.00 13.09
N TRP A 149 0.82 -26.39 12.40
CA TRP A 149 2.20 -26.87 12.36
C TRP A 149 2.89 -26.72 13.71
N TYR A 150 2.81 -25.54 14.35
CA TYR A 150 3.40 -25.28 15.68
C TYR A 150 2.76 -26.09 16.80
N GLU A 151 1.49 -26.48 16.67
CA GLU A 151 0.82 -27.37 17.64
C GLU A 151 1.36 -28.81 17.59
N THR A 152 1.96 -29.22 16.47
CA THR A 152 2.40 -30.61 16.23
C THR A 152 3.91 -30.78 16.18
N HIS A 153 4.68 -29.68 16.20
CA HIS A 153 6.13 -29.70 16.08
C HIS A 153 6.81 -28.93 17.21
N THR A 154 7.88 -29.50 17.74
CA THR A 154 8.77 -28.80 18.67
C THR A 154 9.92 -28.16 17.89
N VAL A 155 10.13 -26.86 18.09
CA VAL A 155 11.20 -26.07 17.49
C VAL A 155 12.27 -25.69 18.51
N LEU A 156 13.50 -25.55 18.03
CA LEU A 156 14.58 -24.92 18.81
C LEU A 156 14.28 -23.43 18.98
N SER A 157 14.79 -22.87 20.08
CA SER A 157 14.66 -21.45 20.36
C SER A 157 15.40 -20.62 19.31
N SER A 158 14.72 -19.60 18.78
CA SER A 158 15.28 -18.62 17.85
C SER A 158 15.14 -17.20 18.43
N THR A 159 15.93 -16.26 17.92
CA THR A 159 15.86 -14.85 18.36
C THR A 159 15.28 -13.97 17.27
N VAL A 160 14.25 -13.22 17.63
CA VAL A 160 13.65 -12.15 16.82
C VAL A 160 14.27 -10.81 17.26
N GLU A 161 15.01 -10.17 16.37
CA GLU A 161 15.65 -8.88 16.59
C GLU A 161 14.99 -7.80 15.74
N PHE A 162 14.63 -6.71 16.41
CA PHE A 162 14.05 -5.53 15.78
C PHE A 162 15.11 -4.45 15.57
N PRO A 163 15.30 -3.91 14.33
CA PRO A 163 16.21 -2.80 14.12
C PRO A 163 15.75 -1.53 14.85
N TYR A 164 14.44 -1.33 14.93
CA TYR A 164 13.76 -0.28 15.69
C TYR A 164 12.44 -0.84 16.22
N LEU A 165 11.93 -0.27 17.31
CA LEU A 165 10.66 -0.65 17.91
C LEU A 165 9.81 0.60 18.12
N VAL A 166 8.56 0.52 17.69
CA VAL A 166 7.57 1.54 17.98
C VAL A 166 6.88 1.22 19.31
N PRO A 167 6.53 2.24 20.14
CA PRO A 167 5.90 2.01 21.45
C PRO A 167 4.62 1.18 21.39
N ALA A 168 3.81 1.37 20.34
CA ALA A 168 2.59 0.61 20.12
C ALA A 168 2.85 -0.89 19.98
N LEU A 169 3.87 -1.28 19.22
CA LEU A 169 4.23 -2.70 19.07
C LEU A 169 4.73 -3.28 20.38
N ILE A 170 5.52 -2.53 21.17
CA ILE A 170 5.98 -3.00 22.49
C ILE A 170 4.78 -3.32 23.38
N LYS A 171 3.78 -2.44 23.40
CA LYS A 171 2.54 -2.66 24.14
C LYS A 171 1.80 -3.89 23.63
N LEU A 172 1.63 -4.01 22.31
CA LEU A 172 0.95 -5.14 21.68
C LEU A 172 1.64 -6.49 21.96
N LEU A 173 2.98 -6.53 21.91
CA LEU A 173 3.77 -7.71 22.24
C LEU A 173 3.57 -8.10 23.72
N ALA A 174 3.61 -7.12 24.63
CA ALA A 174 3.39 -7.36 26.05
C ALA A 174 1.97 -7.86 26.36
N GLU A 175 0.95 -7.38 25.65
CA GLU A 175 -0.44 -7.87 25.76
C GLU A 175 -0.56 -9.35 25.37
N HIS A 176 0.37 -9.87 24.56
CA HIS A 176 0.46 -11.29 24.17
C HIS A 176 1.57 -12.04 24.92
N ASN A 177 2.00 -11.56 26.10
CA ASN A 177 3.07 -12.17 26.91
C ASN A 177 4.43 -12.34 26.20
N LEU A 178 4.65 -11.59 25.11
CA LEU A 178 5.93 -11.55 24.42
C LEU A 178 6.79 -10.45 25.04
N HIS A 179 7.81 -10.89 25.78
CA HIS A 179 8.73 -10.00 26.48
C HIS A 179 10.11 -10.03 25.84
N PRO A 180 10.84 -8.90 25.87
CA PRO A 180 12.20 -8.87 25.39
C PRO A 180 13.13 -9.70 26.29
N GLU A 181 14.24 -10.14 25.73
CA GLU A 181 15.32 -10.77 26.48
C GLU A 181 15.84 -9.83 27.58
N PRO A 182 16.25 -10.36 28.75
CA PRO A 182 16.83 -9.55 29.81
C PRO A 182 17.97 -8.69 29.27
N VAL A 183 17.96 -7.39 29.60
CA VAL A 183 18.98 -6.41 29.17
C VAL A 183 18.93 -6.03 27.67
N GLN A 184 18.22 -6.78 26.82
CA GLN A 184 18.17 -6.55 25.37
C GLN A 184 16.75 -6.22 24.89
N LEU A 185 16.34 -4.96 25.07
CA LEU A 185 14.98 -4.46 24.80
C LEU A 185 14.47 -4.64 23.35
N LYS A 186 15.35 -4.94 22.40
CA LYS A 186 15.02 -5.14 20.98
C LYS A 186 15.05 -6.60 20.52
N ARG A 187 15.38 -7.53 21.42
CA ARG A 187 15.47 -8.95 21.12
C ARG A 187 14.39 -9.70 21.87
N TYR A 188 13.69 -10.56 21.17
CA TYR A 188 12.61 -11.38 21.70
C TYR A 188 12.90 -12.83 21.33
N THR A 189 12.54 -13.74 22.21
CA THR A 189 12.72 -15.17 21.95
C THR A 189 11.48 -15.73 21.27
N LEU A 190 11.68 -16.53 20.22
CA LEU A 190 10.65 -17.34 19.59
C LEU A 190 10.91 -18.81 19.93
N THR A 191 9.95 -19.46 20.57
CA THR A 191 10.00 -20.86 20.99
C THR A 191 8.71 -21.57 20.62
N SER A 192 8.67 -22.90 20.79
CA SER A 192 7.43 -23.67 20.63
C SER A 192 6.30 -23.18 21.54
N SER A 193 6.64 -22.68 22.74
CA SER A 193 5.64 -22.28 23.75
C SER A 193 4.99 -20.93 23.50
N ASN A 194 5.61 -20.05 22.70
CA ASN A 194 5.09 -18.72 22.40
C ASN A 194 4.88 -18.45 20.91
N ALA A 195 5.12 -19.44 20.04
CA ALA A 195 4.92 -19.29 18.60
C ALA A 195 3.48 -18.89 18.25
N LEU A 196 2.49 -19.37 19.03
CA LEU A 196 1.10 -19.00 18.84
C LEU A 196 0.83 -17.54 19.22
N ASP A 197 1.46 -17.02 20.27
CA ASP A 197 1.37 -15.61 20.65
C ASP A 197 1.91 -14.68 19.54
N TRP A 198 3.00 -15.09 18.87
CA TRP A 198 3.53 -14.38 17.71
C TRP A 198 2.57 -14.36 16.52
N LEU A 199 1.86 -15.48 16.29
CA LEU A 199 0.84 -15.55 15.25
C LEU A 199 -0.37 -14.67 15.62
N ASP A 200 -0.78 -14.67 16.89
CA ASP A 200 -1.87 -13.82 17.39
C ASP A 200 -1.53 -12.33 17.21
N VAL A 201 -0.29 -11.90 17.47
CA VAL A 201 0.15 -10.51 17.20
C VAL A 201 0.04 -10.14 15.72
N LEU A 202 0.45 -11.03 14.81
CA LEU A 202 0.34 -10.80 13.36
C LEU A 202 -1.13 -10.71 12.92
N GLU A 203 -1.98 -11.63 13.39
CA GLU A 203 -3.41 -11.67 13.09
C GLU A 203 -4.13 -10.43 13.64
N LYS A 204 -3.85 -10.07 14.90
CA LYS A 204 -4.38 -8.87 15.56
C LYS A 204 -4.02 -7.61 14.78
N THR A 205 -2.77 -7.47 14.37
CA THR A 205 -2.31 -6.31 13.59
C THR A 205 -3.06 -6.19 12.26
N LEU A 206 -3.21 -7.28 11.51
CA LEU A 206 -3.96 -7.28 10.24
C LEU A 206 -5.46 -7.01 10.47
N SER A 207 -6.04 -7.57 11.53
CA SER A 207 -7.43 -7.35 11.92
C SER A 207 -7.68 -5.87 12.23
N ASP A 208 -6.81 -5.26 13.04
CA ASP A 208 -6.95 -3.86 13.47
C ASP A 208 -6.93 -2.89 12.27
N ILE A 209 -6.09 -3.13 11.25
CA ILE A 209 -6.11 -2.34 10.00
C ILE A 209 -7.48 -2.47 9.32
N THR A 210 -7.97 -3.69 9.15
CA THR A 210 -9.26 -3.93 8.47
C THR A 210 -10.45 -3.40 9.26
N GLN A 211 -10.42 -3.47 10.59
CA GLN A 211 -11.49 -3.01 11.45
C GLN A 211 -11.52 -1.48 11.53
N ALA A 212 -10.35 -0.84 11.65
CA ALA A 212 -10.24 0.61 11.68
C ALA A 212 -10.79 1.25 10.38
N TYR A 213 -10.51 0.65 9.23
CA TYR A 213 -11.04 1.08 7.92
C TYR A 213 -12.34 0.38 7.48
N GLY A 214 -12.96 -0.41 8.36
CA GLY A 214 -13.91 -1.48 8.01
C GLY A 214 -15.18 -1.12 7.23
N ASN A 215 -15.52 0.17 7.12
CA ASN A 215 -16.50 0.63 6.15
C ASN A 215 -15.84 1.62 5.17
N THR A 216 -15.44 1.13 3.99
CA THR A 216 -14.83 1.98 2.97
C THR A 216 -15.82 2.93 2.29
N GLN A 217 -17.13 2.72 2.47
CA GLN A 217 -18.20 3.56 1.89
C GLN A 217 -18.35 4.91 2.60
N VAL A 218 -17.80 5.06 3.81
CA VAL A 218 -17.84 6.30 4.59
C VAL A 218 -16.42 6.73 4.89
N ALA A 219 -16.17 8.04 4.89
CA ALA A 219 -14.87 8.57 5.28
C ALA A 219 -14.55 8.17 6.73
N PRO A 220 -13.33 7.67 7.04
CA PRO A 220 -12.98 7.30 8.39
C PRO A 220 -12.95 8.55 9.30
N SER A 221 -13.19 8.39 10.59
CA SER A 221 -12.88 9.42 11.58
C SER A 221 -11.37 9.57 11.78
N SER A 222 -10.92 10.69 12.37
CA SER A 222 -9.52 10.89 12.74
C SER A 222 -9.00 9.78 13.64
N GLU A 223 -9.83 9.34 14.59
CA GLU A 223 -9.50 8.25 15.51
C GLU A 223 -9.32 6.91 14.77
N GLN A 224 -10.19 6.61 13.79
CA GLN A 224 -10.03 5.42 12.95
C GLN A 224 -8.74 5.47 12.13
N THR A 225 -8.42 6.62 11.51
CA THR A 225 -7.17 6.76 10.76
C THR A 225 -5.95 6.58 11.66
N LEU A 226 -5.95 7.15 12.88
CA LEU A 226 -4.86 7.00 13.84
C LEU A 226 -4.67 5.54 14.28
N ARG A 227 -5.76 4.82 14.58
CA ARG A 227 -5.70 3.40 14.94
C ARG A 227 -5.17 2.54 13.80
N ALA A 228 -5.58 2.84 12.56
CA ALA A 228 -5.09 2.14 11.40
C ALA A 228 -3.59 2.42 11.15
N ASN A 229 -3.16 3.67 11.30
CA ASN A 229 -1.75 4.06 11.21
C ASN A 229 -0.89 3.29 12.20
N GLU A 230 -1.32 3.23 13.46
CA GLU A 230 -0.63 2.48 14.52
C GLU A 230 -0.48 0.99 14.14
N ALA A 231 -1.56 0.38 13.63
CA ALA A 231 -1.53 -1.01 13.19
C ALA A 231 -0.64 -1.22 11.95
N ILE A 232 -0.61 -0.28 11.00
CA ILE A 232 0.30 -0.30 9.84
C ILE A 232 1.76 -0.19 10.30
N GLU A 233 2.07 0.70 11.24
CA GLU A 233 3.42 0.83 11.81
C GLU A 233 3.86 -0.43 12.56
N ASN A 234 2.97 -1.07 13.31
CA ASN A 234 3.21 -2.36 13.95
C ASN A 234 3.55 -3.43 12.90
N LEU A 235 2.73 -3.55 11.84
CA LEU A 235 2.96 -4.51 10.77
C LEU A 235 4.30 -4.27 10.08
N TYR A 236 4.59 -3.01 9.75
CA TYR A 236 5.85 -2.63 9.10
C TYR A 236 7.06 -2.93 9.99
N THR A 237 6.94 -2.72 11.31
CA THR A 237 8.00 -3.05 12.27
C THR A 237 8.22 -4.56 12.37
N LEU A 238 7.15 -5.37 12.40
CA LEU A 238 7.21 -6.83 12.36
C LEU A 238 7.88 -7.32 11.07
N LEU A 239 7.49 -6.81 9.92
CA LEU A 239 8.06 -7.19 8.61
C LEU A 239 9.53 -6.77 8.44
N ARG A 240 9.98 -5.74 9.17
CA ARG A 240 11.36 -5.24 9.16
C ARG A 240 12.28 -5.97 10.14
N SER A 241 11.72 -6.77 11.06
CA SER A 241 12.51 -7.65 11.92
C SER A 241 13.05 -8.85 11.13
N ASN A 242 13.86 -9.69 11.79
CA ASN A 242 14.25 -10.98 11.25
C ASN A 242 13.22 -12.10 11.52
N LEU A 243 11.97 -11.77 11.91
CA LEU A 243 10.93 -12.76 12.25
C LEU A 243 10.74 -13.79 11.13
N SER A 244 10.70 -13.37 9.86
CA SER A 244 10.62 -14.29 8.72
C SER A 244 11.80 -15.27 8.68
N GLY A 245 13.01 -14.80 8.98
CA GLY A 245 14.20 -15.64 9.11
C GLY A 245 14.09 -16.65 10.25
N ALA A 246 13.57 -16.24 11.40
CA ALA A 246 13.31 -17.13 12.53
C ALA A 246 12.26 -18.19 12.19
N LEU A 247 11.18 -17.82 11.49
CA LEU A 247 10.18 -18.77 10.99
C LEU A 247 10.78 -19.76 9.97
N ILE A 248 11.68 -19.31 9.10
CA ILE A 248 12.37 -20.20 8.15
C ILE A 248 13.25 -21.22 8.89
N GLN A 249 13.98 -20.79 9.94
CA GLN A 249 14.77 -21.70 10.78
C GLN A 249 13.93 -22.79 11.45
N HIS A 250 12.66 -22.50 11.69
CA HIS A 250 11.70 -23.45 12.24
C HIS A 250 11.12 -24.40 11.20
N ASP A 251 11.44 -24.27 9.91
CA ASP A 251 10.91 -25.11 8.82
C ASP A 251 9.39 -25.02 8.56
N VAL A 252 8.67 -24.09 9.21
CA VAL A 252 7.23 -23.88 8.97
C VAL A 252 6.94 -23.46 7.51
N HIS A 253 7.92 -22.83 6.85
CA HIS A 253 7.84 -22.47 5.44
C HIS A 253 7.62 -23.68 4.52
N THR A 254 8.11 -24.87 4.89
CA THR A 254 7.90 -26.11 4.13
C THR A 254 6.44 -26.57 4.22
N ALA A 255 5.79 -26.40 5.37
CA ALA A 255 4.36 -26.70 5.53
C ALA A 255 3.49 -25.71 4.74
N LEU A 256 3.84 -24.42 4.75
CA LEU A 256 3.23 -23.41 3.89
C LEU A 256 3.40 -23.76 2.41
N ALA A 257 4.63 -24.07 1.97
CA ALA A 257 4.91 -24.40 0.57
C ALA A 257 4.17 -25.67 0.09
N ARG A 258 3.92 -26.64 0.97
CA ARG A 258 3.08 -27.81 0.64
C ARG A 258 1.61 -27.43 0.51
N THR A 259 1.09 -26.63 1.43
CA THR A 259 -0.33 -26.24 1.50
C THR A 259 -0.70 -25.34 0.33
N TYR A 260 0.17 -24.41 -0.05
CA TYR A 260 -0.07 -23.43 -1.12
C TYR A 260 0.64 -23.80 -2.43
N ARG A 261 1.02 -25.07 -2.61
CA ARG A 261 1.61 -25.54 -3.86
C ARG A 261 0.60 -25.34 -5.00
N GLY A 262 0.91 -24.47 -5.96
CA GLY A 262 0.02 -24.14 -7.08
C GLY A 262 -0.81 -22.87 -6.92
N CYS A 263 -0.75 -22.18 -5.78
CA CYS A 263 -1.41 -20.88 -5.61
C CYS A 263 -0.89 -19.79 -6.57
N GLY A 264 0.30 -19.95 -7.16
CA GLY A 264 0.79 -19.06 -8.21
C GLY A 264 -0.10 -19.05 -9.46
N GLU A 265 -0.73 -20.18 -9.80
CA GLU A 265 -1.71 -20.24 -10.90
C GLU A 265 -3.05 -19.61 -10.52
N LEU A 266 -3.44 -19.65 -9.24
CA LEU A 266 -4.63 -18.97 -8.71
C LEU A 266 -4.44 -17.45 -8.64
N GLU A 267 -3.24 -16.99 -8.26
CA GLU A 267 -2.86 -15.58 -8.29
C GLU A 267 -2.89 -15.05 -9.72
N GLN A 268 -2.33 -15.79 -10.69
CA GLN A 268 -2.42 -15.46 -12.10
C GLN A 268 -3.87 -15.42 -12.61
N ARG A 269 -4.67 -16.48 -12.37
CA ARG A 269 -6.09 -16.50 -12.81
C ARG A 269 -6.95 -15.43 -12.15
N LYS A 270 -6.67 -15.05 -10.90
CA LYS A 270 -7.39 -13.97 -10.22
C LYS A 270 -6.97 -12.61 -10.76
N LEU A 271 -5.68 -12.38 -11.01
CA LEU A 271 -5.19 -11.18 -11.71
C LEU A 271 -5.84 -11.06 -13.09
N ASP A 272 -5.88 -12.15 -13.86
CA ASP A 272 -6.54 -12.22 -15.17
C ASP A 272 -8.04 -11.90 -15.06
N SER A 273 -8.73 -12.44 -14.03
CA SER A 273 -10.17 -12.18 -13.80
C SER A 273 -10.48 -10.74 -13.37
N ILE A 274 -9.58 -10.10 -12.63
CA ILE A 274 -9.70 -8.69 -12.23
C ILE A 274 -9.50 -7.81 -13.47
N GLY A 275 -8.54 -8.16 -14.34
CA GLY A 275 -8.36 -7.55 -15.67
C GLY A 275 -9.59 -7.68 -16.58
N GLU A 276 -10.23 -8.85 -16.61
CA GLU A 276 -11.45 -9.08 -17.40
C GLU A 276 -12.71 -8.42 -16.82
N SER A 277 -12.82 -8.30 -15.49
CA SER A 277 -13.97 -7.64 -14.84
C SER A 277 -14.01 -6.13 -15.09
N GLY A 278 -12.85 -5.50 -15.32
CA GLY A 278 -12.74 -4.11 -15.78
C GLY A 278 -13.21 -3.91 -17.24
N MET A 279 -13.25 -4.98 -18.05
CA MET A 279 -13.73 -4.92 -19.43
C MET A 279 -15.25 -5.08 -19.58
N LYS A 280 -15.94 -5.72 -18.63
CA LYS A 280 -17.39 -6.00 -18.77
C LYS A 280 -18.32 -4.91 -18.22
N GLY A 281 -17.78 -3.82 -17.67
CA GLY A 281 -18.57 -2.67 -17.18
C GLY A 281 -18.90 -1.60 -18.22
N SER A 282 -18.36 -1.68 -19.45
CA SER A 282 -18.49 -0.63 -20.47
C SER A 282 -19.31 -1.11 -21.67
N GLY A 283 -20.54 -1.57 -21.40
CA GLY A 283 -21.56 -1.75 -22.43
C GLY A 283 -22.15 -0.40 -22.82
N LEU A 284 -21.42 0.41 -23.60
CA LEU A 284 -21.98 1.53 -24.33
C LEU A 284 -21.69 1.32 -25.82
N GLN A 285 -22.65 0.66 -26.48
CA GLN A 285 -22.80 0.70 -27.92
C GLN A 285 -22.94 2.16 -28.35
N ILE A 286 -21.98 2.66 -29.11
CA ILE A 286 -22.12 3.91 -29.87
C ILE A 286 -22.41 3.51 -31.32
N PRO A 287 -23.36 4.14 -32.02
CA PRO A 287 -23.83 3.69 -33.33
C PRO A 287 -22.75 3.82 -34.39
N ALA A 288 -22.74 2.88 -35.33
CA ALA A 288 -21.97 2.98 -36.56
C ALA A 288 -22.39 4.25 -37.32
N VAL A 289 -21.44 5.18 -37.50
CA VAL A 289 -21.55 6.23 -38.51
C VAL A 289 -20.76 5.75 -39.73
N SER A 290 -21.51 5.39 -40.76
CA SER A 290 -21.02 5.17 -42.11
C SER A 290 -20.49 6.49 -42.66
N VAL A 291 -19.20 6.55 -42.98
CA VAL A 291 -18.66 7.59 -43.85
C VAL A 291 -18.41 6.92 -45.19
N GLN A 292 -19.22 7.31 -46.18
CA GLN A 292 -19.04 6.96 -47.58
C GLN A 292 -17.79 7.65 -48.13
N ASP A 293 -17.08 6.92 -48.98
CA ASP A 293 -16.01 7.35 -49.88
C ASP A 293 -16.43 8.59 -50.71
N ASP A 294 -15.49 9.47 -51.08
CA ASP A 294 -14.77 9.40 -52.37
C ASP A 294 -13.84 10.64 -52.57
N PRO A 295 -13.02 10.77 -53.65
CA PRO A 295 -11.56 10.85 -53.54
C PRO A 295 -10.92 12.07 -54.25
N ASP A 296 -9.59 12.09 -54.26
CA ASP A 296 -8.67 12.69 -55.25
C ASP A 296 -9.07 13.94 -56.04
N VAL A 297 -8.30 15.02 -55.84
CA VAL A 297 -7.93 15.93 -56.94
C VAL A 297 -6.45 16.32 -56.78
N ASP A 298 -5.59 15.63 -57.52
CA ASP A 298 -4.37 16.19 -58.09
C ASP A 298 -4.77 16.99 -59.34
N GLU A 299 -4.33 18.24 -59.47
CA GLU A 299 -3.96 18.76 -60.79
C GLU A 299 -3.06 20.01 -60.70
N HIS A 300 -1.91 19.88 -61.34
CA HIS A 300 -1.00 20.96 -61.72
C HIS A 300 -1.67 22.02 -62.61
N GLY A 301 -1.19 23.27 -62.53
CA GLY A 301 -1.02 24.10 -63.71
C GLY A 301 -1.40 25.58 -63.60
N LYS A 302 -0.48 26.41 -63.11
CA LYS A 302 0.18 27.49 -63.87
C LYS A 302 1.21 28.23 -63.01
#